data_AF-A0AB39ZN39-F1
#
_entry.id   AF-A0AB39ZN39-F1
#
_cell.length_a   1.000
_cell.length_b   1.000
_cell.length_c   1.000
_cell.angle_alpha   90.00
_cell.angle_beta   90.00
_cell.angle_gamma   90.00
#
_symmetry.space_group_name_H-M   'P 1'
#
loop_
_entity.id
_entity.type
_entity.pdbx_description
1 polymer ?
#
loop_
_entity_poly.entity_id
_entity_poly.type
_entity_poly.pdbx_seq_one_letter_code
_entity_poly.pdbx_strand_id
1 'polypeptide(L)'
;MSLAEETSSSLEVPSNSLEVDDELELWSIDQETQELITKSCMKQENDSWEILPECGLEQMGFLEPIEDIEFQFSCSKEYMIRGITHMLENKKCTDVVVHVGNQSFKCHLPVLHVCTGYFKKLRRVDVVTLGTDDITPKGFELAYEWMTHPNAKPSRKHIVELYLAANFLDMPELNAHIWCRLDNPKLLNGFEAFRLYLQCLPLKAGVLQELMLGRIHDYFLVAVATEEYLELEPRHVFEMLSHINMCVNSEMEMFMSGVRWLFYDWRNRKEFAVAIMQAIRFNLMPAWYTTVLKTKHSDEKFQELLDMPQIQSMISLGLSFSITHNFLDSTSPLKEPLQMEKPHERQWVFSPNIRHHHRYECPKWRYLNLDVFNEYMQHIIDAGCRYVPSLEYLNPGQMMSCCQEALEKKLNK
;
A
#
# COMPACT_ATOMS: atom_id res chain seq x y z
N MET A 1 46.28 -13.21 62.75
CA MET A 1 45.23 -12.19 62.57
C MET A 1 44.57 -12.42 61.22
N SER A 2 43.23 -12.47 61.18
CA SER A 2 42.35 -11.96 60.11
C SER A 2 42.68 -12.18 58.60
N LEU A 3 41.82 -12.97 57.92
CA LEU A 3 41.15 -12.71 56.61
C LEU A 3 42.00 -12.47 55.33
N ALA A 4 41.60 -12.88 54.10
CA ALA A 4 40.43 -13.65 53.62
C ALA A 4 40.71 -14.28 52.21
N GLU A 5 39.68 -14.95 51.66
CA GLU A 5 39.47 -15.58 50.34
C GLU A 5 39.84 -14.67 49.13
N GLU A 6 39.97 -15.11 47.86
CA GLU A 6 39.12 -15.94 46.97
C GLU A 6 39.98 -16.57 45.82
N THR A 7 39.57 -17.50 44.93
CA THR A 7 38.53 -18.57 44.81
C THR A 7 38.87 -19.44 43.58
N SER A 8 38.57 -20.76 43.58
CA SER A 8 38.33 -21.56 42.36
C SER A 8 37.67 -22.91 42.72
N SER A 9 36.51 -23.23 42.15
CA SER A 9 35.73 -24.43 42.49
C SER A 9 35.30 -25.20 41.23
N SER A 10 35.50 -26.52 41.27
CA SER A 10 34.92 -27.48 40.33
C SER A 10 34.48 -28.74 41.09
N LEU A 11 33.17 -29.01 41.05
CA LEU A 11 32.52 -30.34 41.08
C LEU A 11 32.97 -31.39 42.13
N GLU A 12 32.09 -31.72 43.10
CA GLU A 12 31.33 -33.00 43.09
C GLU A 12 30.31 -33.17 44.24
N VAL A 13 29.23 -33.93 43.93
CA VAL A 13 28.24 -34.66 44.79
C VAL A 13 27.57 -33.98 45.99
N PRO A 14 26.21 -34.04 46.04
CA PRO A 14 25.45 -34.08 47.29
C PRO A 14 24.43 -35.24 47.36
N SER A 15 24.37 -35.92 48.50
CA SER A 15 23.08 -36.32 49.13
C SER A 15 23.28 -36.73 50.59
N ASN A 16 22.89 -35.83 51.48
CA ASN A 16 22.70 -36.07 52.90
C ASN A 16 21.34 -36.77 53.11
N SER A 17 21.26 -37.77 53.98
CA SER A 17 20.43 -37.76 55.21
C SER A 17 20.09 -39.18 55.69
N LEU A 18 20.39 -39.47 56.95
CA LEU A 18 20.01 -40.70 57.67
C LEU A 18 18.86 -40.41 58.64
N GLU A 19 17.93 -41.37 58.74
CA GLU A 19 17.02 -41.66 59.87
C GLU A 19 15.97 -40.56 60.20
N VAL A 20 14.77 -40.86 60.73
CA VAL A 20 14.40 -41.67 61.91
C VAL A 20 12.94 -42.19 61.80
N ASP A 21 12.66 -43.32 62.49
CA ASP A 21 11.38 -43.93 62.93
C ASP A 21 10.13 -44.02 62.02
N ASP A 22 9.55 -45.23 62.00
CA ASP A 22 8.11 -45.44 62.21
C ASP A 22 7.88 -46.84 62.82
N GLU A 23 7.43 -46.89 64.08
CA GLU A 23 6.82 -48.10 64.67
C GLU A 23 5.37 -48.20 64.19
N LEU A 24 4.94 -49.36 63.68
CA LEU A 24 3.55 -49.82 63.77
C LEU A 24 3.45 -51.33 63.43
N GLU A 25 3.10 -52.14 64.44
CA GLU A 25 2.80 -53.57 64.26
C GLU A 25 1.54 -53.77 63.41
N LEU A 26 1.54 -54.77 62.51
CA LEU A 26 0.47 -55.78 62.39
C LEU A 26 0.70 -56.73 61.21
N TRP A 27 1.10 -57.97 61.54
CA TRP A 27 0.48 -59.24 61.09
C TRP A 27 1.40 -60.41 61.45
N SER A 28 1.30 -60.87 62.70
CA SER A 28 1.77 -62.20 63.05
C SER A 28 0.94 -63.24 62.28
N ILE A 29 1.56 -63.86 61.26
CA ILE A 29 1.01 -65.07 60.64
C ILE A 29 0.70 -66.05 61.76
N ASP A 30 -0.53 -66.56 61.81
CA ASP A 30 -0.96 -67.42 62.90
C ASP A 30 -0.15 -68.73 62.91
N GLN A 31 -0.13 -69.38 64.07
CA GLN A 31 0.74 -70.53 64.30
C GLN A 31 0.33 -71.76 63.46
N GLU A 32 -0.94 -71.89 63.09
CA GLU A 32 -1.46 -72.96 62.23
C GLU A 32 -1.02 -72.73 60.77
N THR A 33 -1.05 -71.47 60.29
CA THR A 33 -0.48 -71.08 58.99
C THR A 33 1.05 -71.22 58.97
N GLN A 34 1.78 -70.90 60.05
CA GLN A 34 3.22 -71.16 60.13
C GLN A 34 3.56 -72.67 60.11
N GLU A 35 2.76 -73.51 60.78
CA GLU A 35 2.89 -74.96 60.69
C GLU A 35 2.59 -75.47 59.27
N LEU A 36 1.54 -74.98 58.60
CA LEU A 36 1.22 -75.33 57.20
C LEU A 36 2.37 -74.97 56.25
N ILE A 37 2.95 -73.77 56.38
CA ILE A 37 4.11 -73.33 55.60
C ILE A 37 5.31 -74.27 55.87
N THR A 38 5.61 -74.56 57.13
CA THR A 38 6.75 -75.40 57.51
C THR A 38 6.57 -76.84 57.00
N LYS A 39 5.34 -77.36 57.05
CA LYS A 39 4.96 -78.69 56.55
C LYS A 39 5.01 -78.78 55.02
N SER A 40 4.76 -77.65 54.32
CA SER A 40 4.89 -77.54 52.86
C SER A 40 6.33 -77.29 52.40
N CYS A 41 7.20 -76.73 53.25
CA CYS A 41 8.62 -76.51 52.96
C CYS A 41 9.52 -77.71 53.30
N MET A 42 9.03 -78.67 54.08
CA MET A 42 9.69 -79.96 54.32
C MET A 42 9.62 -80.82 53.05
N LYS A 43 10.72 -80.85 52.28
CA LYS A 43 10.87 -81.65 51.06
C LYS A 43 10.39 -83.09 51.26
N GLN A 44 9.38 -83.51 50.50
CA GLN A 44 9.32 -84.90 50.06
C GLN A 44 10.37 -85.08 48.97
N GLU A 45 11.26 -86.04 49.15
CA GLU A 45 12.19 -86.50 48.11
C GLU A 45 11.41 -87.27 47.03
N ASN A 46 10.81 -86.52 46.11
CA ASN A 46 10.30 -87.03 44.84
C ASN A 46 10.98 -86.21 43.74
N ASP A 47 12.08 -86.74 43.19
CA ASP A 47 12.78 -86.18 42.03
C ASP A 47 11.98 -86.45 40.73
N SER A 48 10.78 -85.88 40.66
CA SER A 48 9.89 -85.94 39.49
C SER A 48 9.33 -84.57 39.11
N TRP A 49 10.11 -83.51 39.33
CA TRP A 49 9.88 -82.21 38.68
C TRP A 49 10.32 -82.34 37.21
N GLU A 50 9.39 -82.73 36.34
CA GLU A 50 9.61 -82.64 34.90
C GLU A 50 9.92 -81.18 34.53
N ILE A 51 11.02 -80.97 33.80
CA ILE A 51 11.44 -79.64 33.36
C ILE A 51 10.38 -79.11 32.41
N LEU A 52 9.67 -78.06 32.81
CA LEU A 52 8.66 -77.41 31.99
C LEU A 52 9.32 -76.90 30.69
N PRO A 53 8.73 -77.16 29.51
CA PRO A 53 9.25 -76.64 28.25
C PRO A 53 9.18 -75.11 28.25
N GLU A 54 10.23 -74.46 27.77
CA GLU A 54 10.27 -73.01 27.60
C GLU A 54 9.16 -72.57 26.63
N CYS A 55 8.26 -71.71 27.10
CA CYS A 55 7.09 -71.24 26.39
C CYS A 55 7.12 -69.71 26.35
N GLY A 56 7.17 -69.12 25.14
CA GLY A 56 7.21 -67.67 24.95
C GLY A 56 5.87 -67.00 25.24
N LEU A 57 5.88 -65.69 25.51
CA LEU A 57 4.67 -64.90 25.81
C LEU A 57 3.57 -65.07 24.75
N GLU A 58 3.95 -65.03 23.47
CA GLU A 58 3.05 -65.26 22.32
C GLU A 58 2.38 -66.64 22.37
N GLN A 59 3.12 -67.68 22.77
CA GLN A 59 2.64 -69.07 22.88
C GLN A 59 1.73 -69.28 24.09
N MET A 60 1.80 -68.40 25.09
CA MET A 60 0.83 -68.32 26.20
C MET A 60 -0.42 -67.50 25.85
N GLY A 61 -0.54 -67.00 24.61
CA GLY A 61 -1.69 -66.21 24.15
C GLY A 61 -1.55 -64.69 24.38
N PHE A 62 -0.40 -64.21 24.89
CA PHE A 62 -0.09 -62.79 24.97
C PHE A 62 0.54 -62.32 23.66
N LEU A 63 -0.30 -62.13 22.64
CA LEU A 63 0.06 -61.41 21.42
C LEU A 63 0.22 -59.91 21.73
N GLU A 64 1.15 -59.23 21.07
CA GLU A 64 1.22 -57.77 21.15
C GLU A 64 -0.12 -57.17 20.67
N PRO A 65 -0.71 -56.20 21.40
CA PRO A 65 -1.94 -55.56 20.97
C PRO A 65 -1.74 -54.88 19.61
N ILE A 66 -2.59 -55.22 18.64
CA ILE A 66 -2.57 -54.64 17.29
C ILE A 66 -3.12 -53.19 17.29
N GLU A 67 -3.84 -52.81 18.34
CA GLU A 67 -4.45 -51.49 18.48
C GLU A 67 -3.47 -50.49 19.15
N ASP A 68 -3.21 -49.39 18.47
CA ASP A 68 -2.47 -48.24 19.02
C ASP A 68 -3.19 -47.69 20.27
N ILE A 69 -2.41 -47.27 21.27
CA ILE A 69 -2.95 -46.62 22.47
C ILE A 69 -3.44 -45.21 22.10
N GLU A 70 -4.76 -45.04 21.92
CA GLU A 70 -5.36 -43.73 21.68
C GLU A 70 -5.28 -42.83 22.92
N PHE A 71 -4.42 -41.80 22.85
CA PHE A 71 -4.34 -40.74 23.87
C PHE A 71 -5.39 -39.64 23.63
N GLN A 72 -6.44 -39.62 24.45
CA GLN A 72 -7.43 -38.54 24.42
C GLN A 72 -6.94 -37.30 25.20
N PHE A 73 -6.21 -36.41 24.52
CA PHE A 73 -5.77 -35.14 25.10
C PHE A 73 -6.96 -34.24 25.47
N SER A 74 -7.05 -33.86 26.75
CA SER A 74 -8.18 -33.10 27.32
C SER A 74 -8.33 -31.66 26.82
N CYS A 75 -7.31 -31.11 26.14
CA CYS A 75 -7.38 -29.84 25.44
C CYS A 75 -7.19 -30.07 23.94
N SER A 76 -8.26 -29.92 23.16
CA SER A 76 -8.12 -29.89 21.70
C SER A 76 -7.30 -28.67 21.26
N LYS A 77 -6.56 -28.79 20.16
CA LYS A 77 -5.81 -27.67 19.55
C LYS A 77 -6.73 -26.48 19.25
N GLU A 78 -7.96 -26.78 18.81
CA GLU A 78 -9.01 -25.80 18.52
C GLU A 78 -9.47 -25.04 19.76
N TYR A 79 -9.62 -25.70 20.92
CA TYR A 79 -9.97 -25.01 22.18
C TYR A 79 -8.87 -24.02 22.59
N MET A 80 -7.60 -24.43 22.50
CA MET A 80 -6.45 -23.57 22.77
C MET A 80 -6.41 -22.36 21.83
N ILE A 81 -6.55 -22.58 20.52
CA ILE A 81 -6.58 -21.52 19.50
C ILE A 81 -7.74 -20.55 19.79
N ARG A 82 -8.96 -21.06 20.02
CA ARG A 82 -10.13 -20.21 20.35
C ARG A 82 -9.92 -19.41 21.63
N GLY A 83 -9.29 -19.98 22.66
CA GLY A 83 -8.95 -19.28 23.90
C GLY A 83 -7.98 -18.12 23.66
N ILE A 84 -6.91 -18.37 22.91
CA ILE A 84 -5.91 -17.35 22.53
C ILE A 84 -6.57 -16.26 21.66
N THR A 85 -7.28 -16.62 20.60
CA THR A 85 -8.00 -15.65 19.73
C THR A 85 -8.94 -14.78 20.56
N HIS A 86 -9.73 -15.37 21.47
CA HIS A 86 -10.60 -14.60 22.35
C HIS A 86 -9.84 -13.62 23.26
N MET A 87 -8.66 -13.98 23.76
CA MET A 87 -7.81 -13.07 24.54
C MET A 87 -7.26 -11.91 23.70
N LEU A 88 -6.85 -12.18 22.45
CA LEU A 88 -6.34 -11.18 21.52
C LEU A 88 -7.43 -10.18 21.12
N GLU A 89 -8.55 -10.67 20.60
CA GLU A 89 -9.68 -9.86 20.13
C GLU A 89 -10.25 -8.97 21.26
N ASN A 90 -10.35 -9.50 22.48
CA ASN A 90 -10.92 -8.78 23.63
C ASN A 90 -9.88 -8.03 24.47
N LYS A 91 -8.61 -7.91 24.00
CA LYS A 91 -7.50 -7.23 24.70
C LYS A 91 -7.34 -7.66 26.16
N LYS A 92 -7.47 -8.96 26.44
CA LYS A 92 -7.31 -9.55 27.78
C LYS A 92 -5.86 -9.95 28.03
N CYS A 93 -5.35 -9.70 29.24
CA CYS A 93 -3.97 -10.02 29.65
C CYS A 93 -2.89 -9.33 28.79
N THR A 94 -3.14 -8.07 28.38
CA THR A 94 -2.14 -7.20 27.76
C THR A 94 -1.00 -6.89 28.74
N ASP A 95 0.25 -6.99 28.28
CA ASP A 95 1.48 -6.89 29.07
C ASP A 95 2.38 -5.70 28.67
N VAL A 96 2.02 -4.95 27.62
CA VAL A 96 2.72 -3.70 27.23
C VAL A 96 1.73 -2.60 26.87
N VAL A 97 2.10 -1.34 27.15
CA VAL A 97 1.40 -0.13 26.71
C VAL A 97 2.23 0.58 25.65
N VAL A 98 1.66 0.77 24.45
CA VAL A 98 2.29 1.55 23.39
C VAL A 98 1.63 2.93 23.33
N HIS A 99 2.39 3.99 23.56
CA HIS A 99 1.97 5.37 23.36
C HIS A 99 2.32 5.83 21.95
N VAL A 100 1.34 6.41 21.25
CA VAL A 100 1.54 7.06 19.95
C VAL A 100 0.90 8.44 20.04
N GLY A 101 1.73 9.49 20.10
CA GLY A 101 1.26 10.85 20.37
C GLY A 101 0.45 10.94 21.66
N ASN A 102 -0.84 11.31 21.54
CA ASN A 102 -1.76 11.45 22.66
C ASN A 102 -2.62 10.19 22.95
N GLN A 103 -2.39 9.07 22.26
CA GLN A 103 -3.15 7.84 22.45
C GLN A 103 -2.30 6.73 23.06
N SER A 104 -2.96 5.84 23.82
CA SER A 104 -2.32 4.76 24.58
C SER A 104 -3.01 3.44 24.27
N PHE A 105 -2.25 2.50 23.70
CA PHE A 105 -2.74 1.20 23.26
C PHE A 105 -2.24 0.11 24.20
N LYS A 106 -3.16 -0.59 24.86
CA LYS A 106 -2.84 -1.82 25.59
C LYS A 106 -2.69 -2.97 24.60
N CYS A 107 -1.52 -3.58 24.57
CA CYS A 107 -1.13 -4.56 23.57
C CYS A 107 -0.52 -5.81 24.22
N HIS A 108 -0.35 -6.85 23.39
CA HIS A 108 0.36 -8.08 23.75
C HIS A 108 1.77 -8.04 23.13
N LEU A 109 2.79 -7.94 23.96
CA LEU A 109 4.19 -7.88 23.53
C LEU A 109 4.61 -9.11 22.69
N PRO A 110 4.18 -10.35 22.99
CA PRO A 110 4.46 -11.50 22.14
C PRO A 110 3.90 -11.37 20.71
N VAL A 111 2.73 -10.74 20.54
CA VAL A 111 2.13 -10.52 19.21
C VAL A 111 2.95 -9.49 18.43
N LEU A 112 3.32 -8.37 19.09
CA LEU A 112 4.18 -7.35 18.49
C LEU A 112 5.56 -7.94 18.10
N HIS A 113 6.15 -8.78 18.95
CA HIS A 113 7.40 -9.51 18.66
C HIS A 113 7.28 -10.52 17.52
N VAL A 114 6.12 -11.12 17.27
CA VAL A 114 5.97 -12.05 16.13
C VAL A 114 5.77 -11.26 14.83
N CYS A 115 4.84 -10.32 14.82
CA CYS A 115 4.33 -9.67 13.61
C CYS A 115 5.11 -8.44 13.13
N THR A 116 6.04 -7.89 13.92
CA THR A 116 6.75 -6.64 13.57
C THR A 116 8.27 -6.79 13.69
N GLY A 117 9.02 -6.28 12.72
CA GLY A 117 10.48 -6.19 12.79
C GLY A 117 11.00 -5.10 13.74
N TYR A 118 10.18 -4.09 14.03
CA TYR A 118 10.49 -3.05 15.02
C TYR A 118 10.54 -3.64 16.45
N PHE A 119 9.45 -4.24 16.93
CA PHE A 119 9.39 -4.70 18.33
C PHE A 119 10.30 -5.92 18.58
N LYS A 120 10.64 -6.73 17.57
CA LYS A 120 11.66 -7.82 17.69
C LYS A 120 13.01 -7.37 18.25
N LYS A 121 13.35 -6.08 18.09
CA LYS A 121 14.62 -5.49 18.53
C LYS A 121 14.57 -5.01 19.99
N LEU A 122 13.38 -4.92 20.58
CA LEU A 122 13.17 -4.47 21.95
C LEU A 122 13.32 -5.64 22.93
N ARG A 123 13.82 -5.33 24.13
CA ARG A 123 13.76 -6.27 25.27
C ARG A 123 12.37 -6.18 25.91
N ARG A 124 12.09 -7.02 26.91
CA ARG A 124 10.85 -6.95 27.69
C ARG A 124 10.71 -5.54 28.30
N VAL A 125 9.65 -4.84 27.91
CA VAL A 125 9.33 -3.46 28.30
C VAL A 125 7.83 -3.35 28.54
N ASP A 126 7.45 -2.65 29.61
CA ASP A 126 6.04 -2.47 29.99
C ASP A 126 5.41 -1.26 29.26
N VAL A 127 6.24 -0.31 28.80
CA VAL A 127 5.83 0.91 28.11
C VAL A 127 6.77 1.22 26.94
N VAL A 128 6.21 1.53 25.77
CA VAL A 128 6.92 1.99 24.57
C VAL A 128 6.28 3.27 24.07
N THR A 129 7.08 4.26 23.64
CA THR A 129 6.57 5.52 23.05
C THR A 129 7.08 5.65 21.62
N LEU A 130 6.17 5.87 20.67
CA LEU A 130 6.46 6.06 19.25
C LEU A 130 6.20 7.52 18.84
N GLY A 131 7.08 8.07 18.00
CA GLY A 131 6.94 9.44 17.48
C GLY A 131 5.77 9.56 16.50
N THR A 132 5.03 10.67 16.57
CA THR A 132 3.93 10.96 15.63
C THR A 132 4.42 11.28 14.22
N ASP A 133 5.69 11.67 14.07
CA ASP A 133 6.33 11.90 12.78
C ASP A 133 6.61 10.57 12.04
N ASP A 134 6.79 9.48 12.79
CA ASP A 134 7.07 8.14 12.25
C ASP A 134 5.80 7.33 11.99
N ILE A 135 4.82 7.41 12.91
CA ILE A 135 3.61 6.60 12.88
C ILE A 135 2.42 7.34 13.48
N THR A 136 1.28 7.31 12.79
CA THR A 136 0.04 7.91 13.30
C THR A 136 -0.66 6.96 14.29
N PRO A 137 -1.41 7.48 15.29
CA PRO A 137 -2.19 6.63 16.20
C PRO A 137 -3.18 5.72 15.45
N LYS A 138 -3.79 6.21 14.37
CA LYS A 138 -4.73 5.42 13.56
C LYS A 138 -4.05 4.33 12.74
N GLY A 139 -2.86 4.61 12.21
CA GLY A 139 -2.03 3.60 11.54
C GLY A 139 -1.64 2.47 12.49
N PHE A 140 -1.16 2.80 13.69
CA PHE A 140 -0.83 1.81 14.72
C PHE A 140 -2.06 1.00 15.16
N GLU A 141 -3.19 1.65 15.41
CA GLU A 141 -4.45 0.98 15.78
C GLU A 141 -4.85 -0.08 14.75
N LEU A 142 -4.84 0.28 13.45
CA LEU A 142 -5.23 -0.61 12.36
C LEU A 142 -4.20 -1.72 12.12
N ALA A 143 -2.91 -1.45 12.27
CA ALA A 143 -1.87 -2.47 12.22
C ALA A 143 -2.04 -3.48 13.37
N TYR A 144 -2.35 -3.02 14.58
CA TYR A 144 -2.57 -3.88 15.74
C TYR A 144 -3.90 -4.66 15.66
N GLU A 145 -4.95 -4.06 15.11
CA GLU A 145 -6.20 -4.77 14.76
C GLU A 145 -5.91 -5.92 13.79
N TRP A 146 -5.13 -5.65 12.72
CA TRP A 146 -4.71 -6.66 11.75
C TRP A 146 -3.89 -7.82 12.36
N MET A 147 -3.03 -7.54 13.34
CA MET A 147 -2.27 -8.58 14.06
C MET A 147 -3.15 -9.46 14.98
N THR A 148 -4.28 -8.93 15.48
CA THR A 148 -5.06 -9.57 16.55
C THR A 148 -6.39 -10.17 16.10
N HIS A 149 -6.96 -9.70 14.99
CA HIS A 149 -8.26 -10.12 14.49
C HIS A 149 -8.10 -10.85 13.15
N PRO A 150 -8.36 -12.17 13.07
CA PRO A 150 -8.17 -12.95 11.82
C PRO A 150 -8.98 -12.44 10.62
N ASN A 151 -10.08 -11.72 10.89
CA ASN A 151 -10.99 -11.17 9.88
C ASN A 151 -10.90 -9.63 9.78
N ALA A 152 -9.81 -9.01 10.25
CA ALA A 152 -9.59 -7.57 10.14
C ALA A 152 -9.76 -7.08 8.69
N LYS A 153 -10.56 -6.04 8.51
CA LYS A 153 -10.79 -5.40 7.21
C LYS A 153 -10.47 -3.92 7.33
N PRO A 154 -9.18 -3.54 7.22
CA PRO A 154 -8.77 -2.16 7.42
C PRO A 154 -9.52 -1.22 6.48
N SER A 155 -9.99 -0.10 7.02
CA SER A 155 -10.78 0.86 6.25
C SER A 155 -9.97 1.48 5.12
N ARG A 156 -10.52 1.49 3.91
CA ARG A 156 -9.93 2.15 2.73
C ARG A 156 -9.64 3.65 2.99
N LYS A 157 -10.38 4.29 3.90
CA LYS A 157 -10.16 5.69 4.30
C LYS A 157 -8.80 5.92 4.94
N HIS A 158 -8.22 4.92 5.60
CA HIS A 158 -7.01 5.02 6.42
C HIS A 158 -5.86 4.14 5.89
N ILE A 159 -5.87 3.86 4.59
CA ILE A 159 -4.91 2.93 3.97
C ILE A 159 -3.49 3.52 3.92
N VAL A 160 -3.37 4.85 3.85
CA VAL A 160 -2.07 5.55 3.86
C VAL A 160 -1.46 5.51 5.25
N GLU A 161 -2.25 5.78 6.30
CA GLU A 161 -1.83 5.64 7.70
C GLU A 161 -1.38 4.21 8.03
N LEU A 162 -2.12 3.21 7.53
CA LEU A 162 -1.78 1.79 7.70
C LEU A 162 -0.50 1.42 6.95
N TYR A 163 -0.31 1.92 5.73
CA TYR A 163 0.92 1.71 4.94
C TYR A 163 2.15 2.30 5.64
N LEU A 164 2.05 3.53 6.15
CA LEU A 164 3.13 4.14 6.94
C LEU A 164 3.43 3.34 8.21
N ALA A 165 2.40 2.91 8.93
CA ALA A 165 2.56 2.07 10.12
C ALA A 165 3.22 0.72 9.78
N ALA A 166 2.80 0.05 8.71
CA ALA A 166 3.36 -1.23 8.27
C ALA A 166 4.84 -1.11 7.84
N ASN A 167 5.20 0.00 7.18
CA ASN A 167 6.60 0.32 6.88
C ASN A 167 7.43 0.58 8.14
N PHE A 168 6.97 1.47 9.03
CA PHE A 168 7.71 1.83 10.24
C PHE A 168 7.89 0.65 11.21
N LEU A 169 6.85 -0.16 11.37
CA LEU A 169 6.88 -1.35 12.22
C LEU A 169 7.62 -2.54 11.58
N ASP A 170 8.03 -2.42 10.31
CA ASP A 170 8.70 -3.49 9.54
C ASP A 170 7.81 -4.75 9.47
N MET A 171 6.65 -4.60 8.80
CA MET A 171 5.59 -5.61 8.67
C MET A 171 5.41 -6.04 7.19
N PRO A 172 6.28 -6.92 6.66
CA PRO A 172 6.29 -7.28 5.24
C PRO A 172 5.00 -7.98 4.76
N GLU A 173 4.36 -8.82 5.58
CA GLU A 173 3.12 -9.51 5.17
C GLU A 173 1.94 -8.53 5.04
N LEU A 174 1.81 -7.58 5.98
CA LEU A 174 0.80 -6.53 5.91
C LEU A 174 1.04 -5.61 4.70
N ASN A 175 2.29 -5.23 4.44
CA ASN A 175 2.65 -4.48 3.25
C ASN A 175 2.29 -5.23 1.96
N ALA A 176 2.58 -6.54 1.86
CA ALA A 176 2.20 -7.35 0.70
C ALA A 176 0.67 -7.38 0.50
N HIS A 177 -0.12 -7.45 1.57
CA HIS A 177 -1.58 -7.36 1.50
C HIS A 177 -2.08 -5.98 1.05
N ILE A 178 -1.44 -4.89 1.49
CA ILE A 178 -1.76 -3.53 1.03
C ILE A 178 -1.44 -3.39 -0.46
N TRP A 179 -0.24 -3.81 -0.89
CA TRP A 179 0.18 -3.76 -2.29
C TRP A 179 -0.74 -4.55 -3.22
N CYS A 180 -1.13 -5.78 -2.84
CA CYS A 180 -2.11 -6.58 -3.56
C CYS A 180 -3.47 -5.87 -3.78
N ARG A 181 -3.85 -4.95 -2.87
CA ARG A 181 -5.07 -4.12 -3.02
C ARG A 181 -4.85 -2.88 -3.87
N LEU A 182 -3.67 -2.26 -3.80
CA LEU A 182 -3.31 -1.09 -4.61
C LEU A 182 -3.07 -1.46 -6.07
N ASP A 183 -2.50 -2.63 -6.36
CA ASP A 183 -2.17 -3.08 -7.72
C ASP A 183 -3.37 -3.71 -8.45
N ASN A 184 -4.51 -3.85 -7.80
CA ASN A 184 -5.71 -4.38 -8.43
C ASN A 184 -6.50 -3.25 -9.13
N PRO A 185 -6.55 -3.21 -10.49
CA PRO A 185 -7.20 -2.11 -11.22
C PRO A 185 -8.73 -2.06 -11.01
N LYS A 186 -9.36 -3.15 -10.53
CA LYS A 186 -10.78 -3.14 -10.13
C LYS A 186 -11.02 -2.44 -8.80
N LEU A 187 -9.97 -2.25 -7.99
CA LEU A 187 -10.01 -1.63 -6.66
C LEU A 187 -9.29 -0.27 -6.62
N LEU A 188 -8.49 0.06 -7.64
CA LEU A 188 -7.79 1.33 -7.78
C LEU A 188 -7.86 1.80 -9.24
N ASN A 189 -8.88 2.61 -9.55
CA ASN A 189 -8.92 3.41 -10.78
C ASN A 189 -8.24 4.78 -10.54
N GLY A 190 -8.12 5.63 -11.56
CA GLY A 190 -7.40 6.91 -11.45
C GLY A 190 -8.07 7.94 -10.53
N PHE A 191 -9.39 7.95 -10.38
CA PHE A 191 -10.07 8.77 -9.37
C PHE A 191 -9.70 8.32 -7.96
N GLU A 192 -9.66 7.00 -7.77
CA GLU A 192 -9.30 6.37 -6.53
C GLU A 192 -7.81 6.59 -6.20
N ALA A 193 -6.94 6.64 -7.22
CA ALA A 193 -5.54 7.05 -7.10
C ALA A 193 -5.40 8.53 -6.74
N PHE A 194 -6.17 9.44 -7.38
CA PHE A 194 -6.19 10.86 -7.01
C PHE A 194 -6.61 11.07 -5.54
N ARG A 195 -7.63 10.35 -5.06
CA ARG A 195 -8.01 10.43 -3.64
C ARG A 195 -6.91 9.92 -2.71
N LEU A 196 -6.20 8.85 -3.06
CA LEU A 196 -5.05 8.39 -2.25
C LEU A 196 -3.85 9.34 -2.34
N TYR A 197 -3.60 9.97 -3.49
CA TYR A 197 -2.59 11.04 -3.64
C TYR A 197 -2.86 12.18 -2.66
N LEU A 198 -4.10 12.69 -2.60
CA LEU A 198 -4.52 13.73 -1.66
C LEU A 198 -4.31 13.31 -0.19
N GLN A 199 -4.60 12.06 0.16
CA GLN A 199 -4.34 11.52 1.51
C GLN A 199 -2.85 11.42 1.85
N CYS A 200 -1.97 11.25 0.86
CA CYS A 200 -0.52 11.20 1.08
C CYS A 200 0.09 12.56 1.41
N LEU A 201 -0.52 13.68 0.97
CA LEU A 201 0.02 15.03 1.15
C LEU A 201 0.22 15.43 2.63
N PRO A 202 -0.81 15.41 3.52
CA PRO A 202 -0.63 15.76 4.93
C PRO A 202 0.22 14.75 5.70
N LEU A 203 0.26 13.49 5.23
CA LEU A 203 1.02 12.40 5.84
C LEU A 203 2.46 12.28 5.31
N LYS A 204 2.86 13.13 4.35
CA LYS A 204 4.19 13.16 3.71
C LYS A 204 4.63 11.79 3.15
N ALA A 205 3.69 10.98 2.68
CA ALA A 205 3.92 9.60 2.22
C ALA A 205 4.51 9.55 0.79
N GLY A 206 5.68 10.17 0.58
CA GLY A 206 6.24 10.48 -0.75
C GLY A 206 6.25 9.32 -1.76
N VAL A 207 6.71 8.14 -1.36
CA VAL A 207 6.76 6.95 -2.24
C VAL A 207 5.35 6.55 -2.73
N LEU A 208 4.35 6.61 -1.85
CA LEU A 208 2.97 6.30 -2.22
C LEU A 208 2.34 7.47 -3.01
N GLN A 209 2.67 8.71 -2.67
CA GLN A 209 2.26 9.91 -3.41
C GLN A 209 2.69 9.85 -4.88
N GLU A 210 3.97 9.62 -5.17
CA GLU A 210 4.49 9.51 -6.54
C GLU A 210 3.83 8.37 -7.32
N LEU A 211 3.66 7.21 -6.67
CA LEU A 211 2.99 6.07 -7.30
C LEU A 211 1.52 6.36 -7.62
N MET A 212 0.79 7.03 -6.72
CA MET A 212 -0.60 7.40 -6.94
C MET A 212 -0.73 8.48 -8.01
N LEU A 213 0.18 9.47 -8.04
CA LEU A 213 0.27 10.47 -9.10
C LEU A 213 0.40 9.81 -10.49
N GLY A 214 1.27 8.81 -10.61
CA GLY A 214 1.46 8.04 -11.83
C GLY A 214 0.25 7.19 -12.27
N ARG A 215 -0.73 6.97 -11.38
CA ARG A 215 -1.94 6.17 -11.62
C ARG A 215 -3.21 7.01 -11.88
N ILE A 216 -3.16 8.34 -11.84
CA ILE A 216 -4.31 9.21 -12.12
C ILE A 216 -4.76 9.10 -13.60
N HIS A 217 -3.80 9.13 -14.53
CA HIS A 217 -4.01 8.78 -15.95
C HIS A 217 -5.16 9.54 -16.64
N ASP A 218 -6.17 8.83 -17.16
CA ASP A 218 -7.38 9.35 -17.81
C ASP A 218 -8.41 10.01 -16.87
N TYR A 219 -8.19 9.95 -15.56
CA TYR A 219 -8.94 10.72 -14.57
C TYR A 219 -8.33 12.11 -14.30
N PHE A 220 -7.25 12.51 -14.98
CA PHE A 220 -6.64 13.83 -14.77
C PHE A 220 -7.65 14.99 -14.92
N LEU A 221 -8.42 15.02 -16.01
CA LEU A 221 -9.43 16.07 -16.21
C LEU A 221 -10.64 15.93 -15.27
N VAL A 222 -10.88 14.74 -14.70
CA VAL A 222 -11.87 14.56 -13.62
C VAL A 222 -11.36 15.26 -12.36
N ALA A 223 -10.09 15.09 -12.01
CA ALA A 223 -9.46 15.81 -10.90
C ALA A 223 -9.50 17.32 -11.12
N VAL A 224 -9.13 17.83 -12.31
CA VAL A 224 -9.16 19.27 -12.66
C VAL A 224 -10.55 19.90 -12.50
N ALA A 225 -11.62 19.10 -12.63
CA ALA A 225 -12.99 19.55 -12.44
C ALA A 225 -13.39 19.71 -10.96
N THR A 226 -12.69 19.09 -10.01
CA THR A 226 -13.07 19.10 -8.58
C THR A 226 -12.52 20.29 -7.78
N GLU A 227 -13.06 20.49 -6.58
CA GLU A 227 -12.59 21.50 -5.62
C GLU A 227 -11.21 21.14 -5.08
N GLU A 228 -10.95 19.86 -4.80
CA GLU A 228 -9.68 19.41 -4.22
C GLU A 228 -8.47 19.72 -5.12
N TYR A 229 -8.62 19.69 -6.45
CA TYR A 229 -7.57 20.16 -7.37
C TYR A 229 -7.36 21.68 -7.28
N LEU A 230 -8.45 22.45 -7.15
CA LEU A 230 -8.38 23.90 -7.02
C LEU A 230 -7.75 24.32 -5.69
N GLU A 231 -7.87 23.51 -4.64
CA GLU A 231 -7.23 23.72 -3.33
C GLU A 231 -5.75 23.30 -3.26
N LEU A 232 -5.23 22.55 -4.24
CA LEU A 232 -3.83 22.10 -4.22
C LEU A 232 -2.83 23.26 -4.15
N GLU A 233 -1.74 23.02 -3.40
CA GLU A 233 -0.56 23.90 -3.37
C GLU A 233 0.13 23.96 -4.76
N PRO A 234 0.81 25.08 -5.10
CA PRO A 234 1.41 25.28 -6.42
C PRO A 234 2.35 24.14 -6.86
N ARG A 235 3.11 23.56 -5.92
CA ARG A 235 4.04 22.44 -6.17
C ARG A 235 3.32 21.18 -6.68
N HIS A 236 2.17 20.86 -6.12
CA HIS A 236 1.41 19.65 -6.46
C HIS A 236 0.69 19.81 -7.79
N VAL A 237 0.24 21.02 -8.11
CA VAL A 237 -0.26 21.34 -9.45
C VAL A 237 0.84 21.26 -10.50
N PHE A 238 2.04 21.79 -10.19
CA PHE A 238 3.21 21.66 -11.05
C PHE A 238 3.61 20.19 -11.29
N GLU A 239 3.66 19.37 -10.23
CA GLU A 239 3.88 17.93 -10.31
C GLU A 239 2.86 17.26 -11.25
N MET A 240 1.56 17.47 -11.03
CA MET A 240 0.48 16.91 -11.86
C MET A 240 0.58 17.35 -13.32
N LEU A 241 0.77 18.64 -13.60
CA LEU A 241 0.88 19.15 -14.96
C LEU A 241 2.13 18.63 -15.68
N SER A 242 3.25 18.48 -14.98
CA SER A 242 4.50 17.97 -15.55
C SER A 242 4.43 16.47 -15.86
N HIS A 243 3.69 15.70 -15.06
CA HIS A 243 3.71 14.24 -15.06
C HIS A 243 3.25 13.61 -16.40
N ILE A 244 4.10 12.79 -17.00
CA ILE A 244 3.89 12.25 -18.37
C ILE A 244 2.63 11.38 -18.54
N ASN A 245 2.21 10.65 -17.50
CA ASN A 245 1.06 9.75 -17.57
C ASN A 245 -0.32 10.46 -17.61
N MET A 246 -0.39 11.79 -17.41
CA MET A 246 -1.69 12.49 -17.45
C MET A 246 -2.27 12.44 -18.86
N CYS A 247 -3.45 11.86 -19.01
CA CYS A 247 -4.11 11.72 -20.29
C CYS A 247 -5.05 12.91 -20.55
N VAL A 248 -4.89 13.48 -21.74
CA VAL A 248 -5.62 14.64 -22.26
C VAL A 248 -5.77 14.47 -23.77
N ASN A 249 -6.56 15.30 -24.42
CA ASN A 249 -6.64 15.38 -25.87
C ASN A 249 -5.47 16.16 -26.49
N SER A 250 -4.96 17.16 -25.79
CA SER A 250 -3.81 17.96 -26.24
C SER A 250 -3.20 18.76 -25.08
N GLU A 251 -1.99 19.29 -25.27
CA GLU A 251 -1.40 20.26 -24.32
C GLU A 251 -2.22 21.54 -24.14
N MET A 252 -3.18 21.82 -25.04
CA MET A 252 -4.12 22.92 -24.83
C MET A 252 -4.94 22.68 -23.54
N GLU A 253 -5.31 21.44 -23.24
CA GLU A 253 -6.05 21.13 -22.00
C GLU A 253 -5.15 21.17 -20.76
N MET A 254 -3.87 20.80 -20.87
CA MET A 254 -2.90 20.97 -19.79
C MET A 254 -2.74 22.45 -19.44
N PHE A 255 -2.57 23.30 -20.46
CA PHE A 255 -2.52 24.76 -20.32
C PHE A 255 -3.77 25.30 -19.63
N MET A 256 -4.96 24.92 -20.12
CA MET A 256 -6.23 25.41 -19.56
C MET A 256 -6.50 24.89 -18.15
N SER A 257 -5.97 23.71 -17.78
CA SER A 257 -5.99 23.20 -16.41
C SER A 257 -5.15 24.09 -15.47
N GLY A 258 -3.93 24.48 -15.90
CA GLY A 258 -3.08 25.42 -15.19
C GLY A 258 -3.71 26.83 -15.07
N VAL A 259 -4.31 27.34 -16.16
CA VAL A 259 -5.06 28.61 -16.16
C VAL A 259 -6.24 28.54 -15.18
N ARG A 260 -7.01 27.44 -15.17
CA ARG A 260 -8.13 27.23 -14.25
C ARG A 260 -7.69 27.28 -12.78
N TRP A 261 -6.61 26.61 -12.42
CA TRP A 261 -6.07 26.67 -11.06
C TRP A 261 -5.57 28.07 -10.69
N LEU A 262 -4.86 28.76 -11.60
CA LEU A 262 -4.41 30.13 -11.38
C LEU A 262 -5.59 31.10 -11.18
N PHE A 263 -6.66 30.95 -11.96
CA PHE A 263 -7.77 31.90 -12.00
C PHE A 263 -8.77 31.75 -10.86
N TYR A 264 -8.79 30.59 -10.20
CA TYR A 264 -9.55 30.35 -8.96
C TYR A 264 -9.21 31.38 -7.87
N ASP A 265 -7.93 31.74 -7.75
CA ASP A 265 -7.47 32.84 -6.89
C ASP A 265 -6.30 33.60 -7.53
N TRP A 266 -6.59 34.30 -8.64
CA TRP A 266 -5.57 35.03 -9.40
C TRP A 266 -4.76 36.02 -8.56
N ARG A 267 -5.37 36.63 -7.53
CA ARG A 267 -4.73 37.66 -6.71
C ARG A 267 -3.52 37.12 -5.96
N ASN A 268 -3.67 35.95 -5.35
CA ASN A 268 -2.60 35.30 -4.60
C ASN A 268 -1.78 34.34 -5.48
N ARG A 269 -2.34 33.78 -6.55
CA ARG A 269 -1.67 32.74 -7.37
C ARG A 269 -0.82 33.25 -8.51
N LYS A 270 -0.95 34.53 -8.91
CA LYS A 270 -0.19 35.10 -10.04
C LYS A 270 1.32 35.02 -9.89
N GLU A 271 1.86 34.99 -8.67
CA GLU A 271 3.31 34.83 -8.44
C GLU A 271 3.82 33.45 -8.90
N PHE A 272 2.97 32.42 -8.86
CA PHE A 272 3.29 31.08 -9.33
C PHE A 272 3.03 30.87 -10.82
N ALA A 273 2.44 31.86 -11.53
CA ALA A 273 2.01 31.72 -12.91
C ALA A 273 3.14 31.23 -13.85
N VAL A 274 4.33 31.82 -13.73
CA VAL A 274 5.51 31.41 -14.52
C VAL A 274 5.91 29.97 -14.21
N ALA A 275 5.88 29.55 -12.95
CA ALA A 275 6.23 28.19 -12.54
C ALA A 275 5.20 27.17 -13.06
N ILE A 276 3.90 27.43 -12.89
CA ILE A 276 2.83 26.59 -13.41
C ILE A 276 2.92 26.45 -14.94
N MET A 277 3.25 27.52 -15.67
CA MET A 277 3.40 27.48 -17.12
C MET A 277 4.67 26.73 -17.59
N GLN A 278 5.72 26.59 -16.76
CA GLN A 278 6.88 25.75 -17.08
C GLN A 278 6.53 24.25 -17.18
N ALA A 279 5.44 23.80 -16.55
CA ALA A 279 4.98 22.41 -16.66
C ALA A 279 4.32 22.08 -18.02
N ILE A 280 4.01 23.10 -18.83
CA ILE A 280 3.23 23.00 -20.05
C ILE A 280 4.13 22.84 -21.27
N ARG A 281 3.87 21.83 -22.12
CA ARG A 281 4.72 21.52 -23.27
C ARG A 281 4.27 22.34 -24.49
N PHE A 282 4.54 23.64 -24.48
CA PHE A 282 4.12 24.57 -25.55
C PHE A 282 4.58 24.16 -26.97
N ASN A 283 5.66 23.38 -27.08
CA ASN A 283 6.15 22.81 -28.35
C ASN A 283 5.28 21.66 -28.91
N LEU A 284 4.47 21.02 -28.05
CA LEU A 284 3.49 19.99 -28.40
C LEU A 284 2.07 20.56 -28.59
N MET A 285 1.86 21.86 -28.40
CA MET A 285 0.61 22.51 -28.80
C MET A 285 0.53 22.68 -30.32
N PRO A 286 -0.67 22.71 -30.91
CA PRO A 286 -0.84 23.10 -32.31
C PRO A 286 -0.32 24.52 -32.55
N ALA A 287 0.49 24.72 -33.59
CA ALA A 287 1.09 26.03 -33.92
C ALA A 287 0.06 27.16 -34.15
N TRP A 288 -1.15 26.82 -34.60
CA TRP A 288 -2.25 27.79 -34.70
C TRP A 288 -2.74 28.27 -33.33
N TYR A 289 -2.72 27.41 -32.29
CA TYR A 289 -3.14 27.77 -30.94
C TYR A 289 -2.12 28.69 -30.27
N THR A 290 -0.83 28.33 -30.33
CA THR A 290 0.25 29.17 -29.80
C THR A 290 0.38 30.51 -30.52
N THR A 291 0.03 30.57 -31.81
CA THR A 291 -0.09 31.85 -32.54
C THR A 291 -1.23 32.72 -31.97
N VAL A 292 -2.40 32.13 -31.67
CA VAL A 292 -3.52 32.87 -31.06
C VAL A 292 -3.17 33.37 -29.66
N LEU A 293 -2.43 32.61 -28.84
CA LEU A 293 -1.95 33.06 -27.51
C LEU A 293 -1.00 34.29 -27.56
N LYS A 294 -0.52 34.69 -28.74
CA LYS A 294 0.27 35.92 -28.94
C LYS A 294 -0.58 37.11 -29.41
N THR A 295 -1.87 36.91 -29.61
CA THR A 295 -2.81 37.99 -29.99
C THR A 295 -3.38 38.68 -28.75
N LYS A 296 -4.03 39.83 -28.93
CA LYS A 296 -4.66 40.53 -27.81
C LYS A 296 -5.99 39.87 -27.44
N HIS A 297 -6.10 39.43 -26.20
CA HIS A 297 -7.30 38.87 -25.62
C HIS A 297 -8.15 39.94 -24.90
N SER A 298 -9.44 39.64 -24.72
CA SER A 298 -10.41 40.55 -24.09
C SER A 298 -10.50 40.39 -22.56
N ASP A 299 -10.08 39.25 -22.02
CA ASP A 299 -10.02 39.01 -20.57
C ASP A 299 -8.73 39.62 -20.01
N GLU A 300 -8.86 40.53 -19.05
CA GLU A 300 -7.73 41.27 -18.48
C GLU A 300 -6.74 40.38 -17.72
N LYS A 301 -7.22 39.33 -17.02
CA LYS A 301 -6.34 38.39 -16.28
C LYS A 301 -5.61 37.48 -17.25
N PHE A 302 -6.27 37.06 -18.32
CA PHE A 302 -5.68 36.23 -19.36
C PHE A 302 -4.64 37.01 -20.17
N GLN A 303 -4.89 38.30 -20.42
CA GLN A 303 -3.87 39.18 -20.98
C GLN A 303 -2.71 39.43 -19.99
N GLU A 304 -2.98 39.70 -18.70
CA GLU A 304 -1.92 39.87 -17.67
C GLU A 304 -1.02 38.62 -17.55
N LEU A 305 -1.61 37.42 -17.61
CA LEU A 305 -0.88 36.15 -17.65
C LEU A 305 0.00 36.03 -18.89
N LEU A 306 -0.55 36.32 -20.08
CA LEU A 306 0.17 36.17 -21.34
C LEU A 306 1.22 37.27 -21.55
N ASP A 307 1.05 38.46 -20.98
CA ASP A 307 2.02 39.57 -21.09
C ASP A 307 3.29 39.33 -20.25
N MET A 308 3.32 38.32 -19.38
CA MET A 308 4.53 37.97 -18.60
C MET A 308 5.68 37.57 -19.55
N PRO A 309 6.86 38.23 -19.49
CA PRO A 309 7.96 38.01 -20.45
C PRO A 309 8.44 36.56 -20.54
N GLN A 310 8.45 35.85 -19.41
CA GLN A 310 8.83 34.44 -19.35
C GLN A 310 7.83 33.56 -20.11
N ILE A 311 6.53 33.84 -20.00
CA ILE A 311 5.46 33.10 -20.68
C ILE A 311 5.47 33.42 -22.19
N GLN A 312 5.67 34.69 -22.58
CA GLN A 312 5.92 35.04 -23.99
C GLN A 312 7.13 34.31 -24.59
N SER A 313 8.19 34.13 -23.80
CA SER A 313 9.36 33.36 -24.22
C SER A 313 9.04 31.87 -24.40
N MET A 314 8.28 31.25 -23.48
CA MET A 314 7.84 29.86 -23.59
C MET A 314 6.95 29.63 -24.82
N ILE A 315 5.95 30.49 -25.04
CA ILE A 315 5.05 30.43 -26.20
C ILE A 315 5.84 30.61 -27.51
N SER A 316 6.77 31.57 -27.54
CA SER A 316 7.59 31.83 -28.73
C SER A 316 8.57 30.69 -29.03
N LEU A 317 9.20 30.10 -28.02
CA LEU A 317 10.06 28.93 -28.18
C LEU A 317 9.25 27.71 -28.63
N GLY A 318 8.07 27.48 -28.04
CA GLY A 318 7.15 26.42 -28.45
C GLY A 318 6.72 26.55 -29.91
N LEU A 319 6.26 27.73 -30.32
CA LEU A 319 5.90 28.03 -31.70
C LEU A 319 7.08 27.85 -32.68
N SER A 320 8.26 28.35 -32.32
CA SER A 320 9.49 28.14 -33.11
C SER A 320 9.83 26.66 -33.24
N PHE A 321 9.71 25.87 -32.17
CA PHE A 321 9.92 24.42 -32.21
C PHE A 321 8.91 23.74 -33.13
N SER A 322 7.61 23.98 -32.96
CA SER A 322 6.56 23.33 -33.76
C SER A 322 6.65 23.68 -35.24
N ILE A 323 7.02 24.92 -35.59
CA ILE A 323 7.29 25.32 -36.97
C ILE A 323 8.52 24.57 -37.50
N THR A 324 9.65 24.64 -36.79
CA THR A 324 10.92 24.07 -37.25
C THR A 324 10.84 22.55 -37.41
N HIS A 325 10.18 21.85 -36.49
CA HIS A 325 9.93 20.41 -36.57
C HIS A 325 9.03 20.01 -37.76
N ASN A 326 8.12 20.88 -38.22
CA ASN A 326 7.29 20.61 -39.40
C ASN A 326 8.01 20.86 -40.73
N PHE A 327 9.12 21.62 -40.73
CA PHE A 327 9.92 21.92 -41.94
C PHE A 327 11.25 21.16 -42.01
N LEU A 328 11.69 20.51 -40.92
CA LEU A 328 12.87 19.65 -40.91
C LEU A 328 12.51 18.21 -41.31
N ASP A 329 13.15 17.72 -42.37
CA ASP A 329 13.16 16.28 -42.66
C ASP A 329 13.76 15.49 -41.49
N SER A 330 13.25 14.27 -41.28
CA SER A 330 13.71 13.37 -40.20
C SER A 330 15.20 13.00 -40.29
N THR A 331 15.83 13.18 -41.45
CA THR A 331 17.25 12.95 -41.74
C THR A 331 18.09 14.24 -41.79
N SER A 332 17.53 15.39 -41.43
CA SER A 332 18.24 16.67 -41.51
C SER A 332 19.42 16.75 -40.53
N PRO A 333 20.63 17.16 -40.99
CA PRO A 333 21.79 17.32 -40.12
C PRO A 333 21.64 18.48 -39.12
N LEU A 334 20.61 19.32 -39.28
CA LEU A 334 20.32 20.42 -38.35
C LEU A 334 19.59 19.95 -37.07
N LYS A 335 19.13 18.70 -37.01
CA LYS A 335 18.34 18.18 -35.89
C LYS A 335 19.12 18.18 -34.56
N GLU A 336 20.37 17.74 -34.59
CA GLU A 336 21.24 17.67 -33.41
C GLU A 336 21.75 19.05 -32.96
N PRO A 337 22.29 19.94 -33.84
CA PRO A 337 22.64 21.31 -33.46
C PRO A 337 21.50 22.14 -32.88
N LEU A 338 20.25 21.90 -33.30
CA LEU A 338 19.06 22.59 -32.81
C LEU A 338 18.41 21.90 -31.60
N GLN A 339 18.99 20.81 -31.08
CA GLN A 339 18.44 20.01 -29.98
C GLN A 339 16.97 19.59 -30.23
N MET A 340 16.64 19.28 -31.49
CA MET A 340 15.31 18.87 -31.94
C MET A 340 15.06 17.39 -31.61
N GLU A 341 15.19 17.03 -30.34
CA GLU A 341 14.79 15.72 -29.84
C GLU A 341 13.28 15.51 -30.03
N LYS A 342 12.84 14.25 -30.21
CA LYS A 342 11.40 13.99 -30.30
C LYS A 342 10.78 14.29 -28.94
N PRO A 343 9.83 15.25 -28.83
CA PRO A 343 9.24 15.57 -27.55
C PRO A 343 8.50 14.35 -26.98
N HIS A 344 8.61 14.14 -25.68
CA HIS A 344 7.84 13.11 -24.98
C HIS A 344 6.36 13.50 -24.96
N GLU A 345 5.60 12.91 -25.89
CA GLU A 345 4.15 13.03 -25.97
C GLU A 345 3.48 12.39 -24.74
N ARG A 346 2.26 12.84 -24.43
CA ARG A 346 1.39 12.16 -23.46
C ARG A 346 0.60 11.07 -24.18
N GLN A 347 -0.06 10.22 -23.41
CA GLN A 347 -1.06 9.32 -23.96
C GLN A 347 -2.32 10.12 -24.28
N TRP A 348 -2.63 10.28 -25.57
CA TRP A 348 -3.72 11.13 -26.03
C TRP A 348 -5.06 10.38 -25.98
N VAL A 349 -6.09 11.04 -25.45
CA VAL A 349 -7.48 10.57 -25.41
C VAL A 349 -8.40 11.52 -26.16
N PHE A 350 -9.54 11.05 -26.63
CA PHE A 350 -10.57 11.90 -27.22
C PHE A 350 -11.97 11.37 -26.90
N SER A 351 -12.96 12.19 -27.22
CA SER A 351 -14.39 11.85 -27.14
C SER A 351 -15.11 12.55 -28.29
N PRO A 352 -15.88 11.83 -29.12
CA PRO A 352 -16.54 12.42 -30.30
C PRO A 352 -17.52 13.56 -30.01
N ASN A 353 -18.03 13.64 -28.78
CA ASN A 353 -19.02 14.62 -28.36
C ASN A 353 -18.43 16.00 -28.01
N ILE A 354 -17.11 16.07 -27.80
CA ILE A 354 -16.43 17.25 -27.30
C ILE A 354 -15.85 18.06 -28.46
N ARG A 355 -16.26 19.34 -28.59
CA ARG A 355 -16.03 20.14 -29.81
C ARG A 355 -14.57 20.46 -30.09
N HIS A 356 -13.76 20.75 -29.07
CA HIS A 356 -12.35 21.09 -29.27
C HIS A 356 -11.45 19.88 -29.53
N HIS A 357 -11.93 18.64 -29.33
CA HIS A 357 -11.24 17.41 -29.75
C HIS A 357 -11.26 17.19 -31.27
N HIS A 358 -12.14 17.90 -31.99
CA HIS A 358 -12.17 17.83 -33.46
C HIS A 358 -10.99 18.59 -34.05
N ARG A 359 -10.61 18.23 -35.28
CA ARG A 359 -9.66 19.04 -36.05
C ARG A 359 -10.27 20.39 -36.42
N TYR A 360 -9.43 21.42 -36.56
CA TYR A 360 -9.89 22.78 -36.91
C TYR A 360 -10.59 22.86 -38.29
N GLU A 361 -10.39 21.89 -39.18
CA GLU A 361 -11.13 21.78 -40.44
C GLU A 361 -12.57 21.22 -40.28
N CYS A 362 -12.90 20.59 -39.15
CA CYS A 362 -14.17 19.93 -38.92
C CYS A 362 -15.30 20.93 -38.61
N PRO A 363 -16.50 20.80 -39.20
CA PRO A 363 -17.63 21.70 -38.90
C PRO A 363 -18.15 21.60 -37.46
N LYS A 364 -17.77 20.58 -36.69
CA LYS A 364 -18.10 20.43 -35.27
C LYS A 364 -17.10 21.12 -34.33
N TRP A 365 -15.97 21.61 -34.86
CA TRP A 365 -14.90 22.16 -34.07
C TRP A 365 -15.27 23.49 -33.39
N ARG A 366 -14.69 23.72 -32.21
CA ARG A 366 -14.73 25.00 -31.51
C ARG A 366 -13.37 25.28 -30.91
N TYR A 367 -12.91 26.53 -31.02
CA TYR A 367 -11.69 27.00 -30.38
C TYR A 367 -11.76 26.82 -28.85
N LEU A 368 -10.71 26.27 -28.24
CA LEU A 368 -10.63 26.08 -26.78
C LEU A 368 -10.23 27.39 -26.08
N ASN A 369 -11.22 28.23 -25.79
CA ASN A 369 -11.09 29.35 -24.86
C ASN A 369 -11.53 28.94 -23.44
N LEU A 370 -11.44 29.88 -22.49
CA LEU A 370 -11.78 29.63 -21.08
C LEU A 370 -13.25 29.20 -20.90
N ASP A 371 -14.17 29.80 -21.65
CA ASP A 371 -15.59 29.45 -21.60
C ASP A 371 -15.82 28.01 -22.08
N VAL A 372 -15.20 27.60 -23.20
CA VAL A 372 -15.30 26.24 -23.74
C VAL A 372 -14.66 25.22 -22.81
N PHE A 373 -13.54 25.57 -22.15
CA PHE A 373 -12.95 24.70 -21.15
C PHE A 373 -13.85 24.57 -19.92
N ASN A 374 -14.52 25.64 -19.47
CA ASN A 374 -15.49 25.59 -18.37
C ASN A 374 -16.77 24.81 -18.75
N GLU A 375 -17.31 24.98 -19.97
CA GLU A 375 -18.37 24.14 -20.52
C GLU A 375 -17.98 22.65 -20.49
N TYR A 376 -16.71 22.35 -20.80
CA TYR A 376 -16.19 20.99 -20.76
C TYR A 376 -16.02 20.47 -19.33
N MET A 377 -15.50 21.26 -18.39
CA MET A 377 -15.45 20.87 -16.98
C MET A 377 -16.85 20.56 -16.44
N GLN A 378 -17.85 21.38 -16.79
CA GLN A 378 -19.25 21.09 -16.43
C GLN A 378 -19.74 19.77 -17.03
N HIS A 379 -19.42 19.48 -18.30
CA HIS A 379 -19.75 18.20 -18.93
C HIS A 379 -19.11 17.01 -18.19
N ILE A 380 -17.86 17.13 -17.73
CA ILE A 380 -17.17 16.10 -16.94
C ILE A 380 -17.89 15.87 -15.61
N ILE A 381 -18.29 16.95 -14.92
CA ILE A 381 -19.06 16.90 -13.67
C ILE A 381 -20.41 16.19 -13.88
N ASP A 382 -21.17 16.58 -14.91
CA ASP A 382 -22.49 16.02 -15.22
C ASP A 382 -22.42 14.55 -15.67
N ALA A 383 -21.34 14.16 -16.35
CA ALA A 383 -21.08 12.78 -16.76
C ALA A 383 -20.61 11.91 -15.58
N GLY A 384 -19.83 12.47 -14.65
CA GLY A 384 -19.33 11.81 -13.45
C GLY A 384 -18.58 10.51 -13.77
N CYS A 385 -18.97 9.42 -13.12
CA CYS A 385 -18.36 8.10 -13.33
C CYS A 385 -18.51 7.53 -14.76
N ARG A 386 -19.35 8.14 -15.62
CA ARG A 386 -19.50 7.74 -17.03
C ARG A 386 -18.52 8.46 -17.97
N TYR A 387 -17.82 9.50 -17.50
CA TYR A 387 -16.91 10.28 -18.34
C TYR A 387 -15.74 9.44 -18.85
N VAL A 388 -14.92 8.87 -17.95
CA VAL A 388 -13.72 8.11 -18.37
C VAL A 388 -14.04 6.91 -19.25
N PRO A 389 -15.09 6.09 -18.98
CA PRO A 389 -15.52 5.04 -19.91
C PRO A 389 -16.02 5.52 -21.29
N SER A 390 -16.20 6.83 -21.50
CA SER A 390 -16.57 7.43 -22.80
C SER A 390 -15.38 8.00 -23.58
N LEU A 391 -14.16 7.85 -23.05
CA LEU A 391 -12.92 8.25 -23.70
C LEU A 391 -12.39 7.13 -24.60
N GLU A 392 -11.91 7.51 -25.77
CA GLU A 392 -11.21 6.66 -26.73
C GLU A 392 -9.73 7.05 -26.76
N TYR A 393 -8.83 6.06 -26.76
CA TYR A 393 -7.39 6.29 -26.93
C TYR A 393 -7.06 6.56 -28.40
N LEU A 394 -6.27 7.59 -28.65
CA LEU A 394 -5.88 7.99 -30.01
C LEU A 394 -4.69 7.15 -30.50
N ASN A 395 -4.93 6.27 -31.47
CA ASN A 395 -3.84 5.53 -32.13
C ASN A 395 -3.14 6.40 -33.19
N PRO A 396 -1.85 6.14 -33.50
CA PRO A 396 -1.13 6.88 -34.55
C PRO A 396 -1.87 6.82 -35.91
N GLY A 397 -2.18 7.98 -36.48
CA GLY A 397 -2.93 8.11 -37.74
C GLY A 397 -4.45 7.93 -37.62
N GLN A 398 -4.99 7.61 -36.44
CA GLN A 398 -6.43 7.55 -36.22
C GLN A 398 -7.04 8.96 -36.27
N MET A 399 -8.12 9.11 -37.02
CA MET A 399 -8.91 10.33 -37.08
C MET A 399 -10.39 9.98 -36.89
N MET A 400 -11.13 10.87 -36.20
CA MET A 400 -12.59 10.77 -36.17
C MET A 400 -13.16 10.88 -37.59
N SER A 401 -14.17 10.08 -37.94
CA SER A 401 -14.77 10.02 -39.28
C SER A 401 -15.12 11.39 -39.85
N CYS A 402 -15.82 12.22 -39.08
CA CYS A 402 -16.18 13.58 -39.49
C CYS A 402 -14.98 14.54 -39.68
N CYS A 403 -13.84 14.28 -39.03
CA CYS A 403 -12.59 15.01 -39.26
C CYS A 403 -11.87 14.52 -40.52
N GLN A 404 -11.96 13.23 -40.85
CA GLN A 404 -11.43 12.67 -42.09
C GLN A 404 -12.21 13.20 -43.31
N GLU A 405 -13.54 13.14 -43.29
CA GLU A 405 -14.37 13.71 -44.34
C GLU A 405 -14.11 15.21 -44.56
N ALA A 406 -13.88 15.97 -43.48
CA ALA A 406 -13.59 17.39 -43.57
C ALA A 406 -12.22 17.67 -44.20
N LEU A 407 -11.22 16.83 -43.92
CA LEU A 407 -9.90 16.90 -44.55
C LEU A 407 -9.98 16.57 -46.04
N GLU A 408 -10.65 15.49 -46.42
CA GLU A 408 -10.85 15.08 -47.82
C GLU A 408 -11.59 16.17 -48.62
N LYS A 409 -12.64 16.78 -48.04
CA LYS A 409 -13.36 17.91 -48.64
C LYS A 409 -12.53 19.19 -48.79
N LYS A 410 -11.41 19.32 -48.07
CA LYS A 410 -10.45 20.44 -48.16
C LYS A 410 -9.30 20.15 -49.12
N LEU A 411 -8.89 18.89 -49.27
CA LEU A 411 -7.88 18.47 -50.25
C LEU A 411 -8.44 18.39 -51.68
N ASN A 412 -9.75 18.16 -51.82
CA ASN A 412 -10.46 18.12 -53.10
C ASN A 412 -11.03 19.50 -53.52
N LYS A 413 -10.51 20.60 -52.97
CA LYS A 413 -10.88 22.00 -53.27
C LYS A 413 -9.65 22.84 -53.57
#